data_AF-A0A0C1QB39-F1
#
_entry.id   AF-A0A0C1QB39-F1
#
_cell.length_a   1.000
_cell.length_b   1.000
_cell.length_c   1.000
_cell.angle_alpha   90.00
_cell.angle_beta   90.00
_cell.angle_gamma   90.00
#
_symmetry.space_group_name_H-M   'P 1'
#
loop_
_entity.id
_entity.type
_entity.pdbx_description
1 polymer ?
#
loop_
_entity_poly.entity_id
_entity_poly.type
_entity_poly.pdbx_seq_one_letter_code
_entity_poly.pdbx_strand_id
1 'polypeptide(L)'
;MNNFFICLVFLVFSMSVFAECPTTSTRHVKGDEPLASVLYEAAKKAEMGSWQDGTFNWEVFSYLGSLTDEKGRKLYVTYLETIWGASSCRGSYRLIFFNEKMEQVGQYSSIEKPKFIGPNKLAFPYEDEPITEWEFKGKLPSCLEVADDCFELKNGKSALGY
;
A
#
# COMPACT_ATOMS: atom_id res chain seq x y z
N MET A 1 31.18 20.03 61.47
CA MET A 1 31.63 20.75 60.27
C MET A 1 32.39 19.78 59.38
N ASN A 2 31.78 19.28 58.31
CA ASN A 2 32.37 19.28 56.97
C ASN A 2 31.35 18.71 55.97
N ASN A 3 31.07 19.56 54.98
CA ASN A 3 30.30 19.29 53.78
C ASN A 3 30.95 18.19 52.97
N PHE A 4 30.17 17.36 52.26
CA PHE A 4 30.42 17.13 50.84
C PHE A 4 29.14 16.59 50.19
N PHE A 5 28.42 17.52 49.57
CA PHE A 5 27.27 17.27 48.70
C PHE A 5 27.83 16.71 47.39
N ILE A 6 27.68 15.41 47.13
CA ILE A 6 28.01 14.83 45.82
C ILE A 6 26.73 14.82 45.00
N CYS A 7 26.54 15.88 44.21
CA CYS A 7 25.58 15.91 43.10
C CYS A 7 26.05 14.91 42.03
N LEU A 8 25.43 13.74 41.99
CA LEU A 8 25.58 12.81 40.88
C LEU A 8 24.77 13.36 39.69
N VAL A 9 25.47 13.94 38.72
CA VAL A 9 24.90 14.44 37.47
C VAL A 9 24.41 13.24 36.64
N PHE A 10 23.08 13.06 36.57
CA PHE A 10 22.43 12.19 35.59
C PHE A 10 22.60 12.81 34.21
N LEU A 11 23.65 12.43 33.48
CA LEU A 11 23.75 12.65 32.04
C LEU A 11 22.84 11.64 31.35
N VAL A 12 21.58 12.00 31.19
CA VAL A 12 20.66 11.30 30.28
C VAL A 12 21.07 11.69 28.87
N PHE A 13 21.98 10.92 28.26
CA PHE A 13 22.19 10.96 26.82
C PHE A 13 20.89 10.46 26.16
N SER A 14 20.05 11.41 25.75
CA SER A 14 18.94 11.14 24.84
C SER A 14 19.54 10.73 23.50
N MET A 15 19.78 9.43 23.31
CA MET A 15 20.00 8.90 21.97
C MET A 15 18.70 9.06 21.21
N SER A 16 18.60 10.12 20.43
CA SER A 16 17.65 10.19 19.33
C SER A 16 18.03 9.06 18.38
N VAL A 17 17.33 7.94 18.47
CA VAL A 17 17.38 6.89 17.45
C VAL A 17 16.75 7.51 16.20
N PHE A 18 17.58 8.18 15.39
CA PHE A 18 17.21 8.46 14.01
C PHE A 18 17.13 7.10 13.33
N ALA A 19 15.91 6.62 13.07
CA ALA A 19 15.71 5.41 12.30
C ALA A 19 16.32 5.64 10.90
N GLU A 20 17.52 5.12 10.68
CA GLU A 20 18.17 5.17 9.37
C GLU A 20 17.35 4.31 8.39
N CYS A 21 17.04 4.88 7.22
CA CYS A 21 16.33 4.15 6.19
C CYS A 21 17.22 3.03 5.65
N PRO A 22 16.72 1.80 5.43
CA PRO A 22 17.54 0.70 4.94
C PRO A 22 18.18 1.05 3.59
N THR A 23 19.50 0.99 3.45
CA THR A 23 20.17 1.36 2.19
C THR A 23 20.12 0.25 1.13
N THR A 24 19.60 -0.94 1.48
CA THR A 24 19.53 -2.10 0.60
C THR A 24 18.08 -2.37 0.20
N SER A 25 17.81 -2.40 -1.11
CA SER A 25 16.48 -2.72 -1.64
C SER A 25 16.04 -4.13 -1.25
N THR A 26 14.98 -4.24 -0.44
CA THR A 26 14.37 -5.52 -0.08
C THR A 26 12.96 -5.61 -0.65
N ARG A 27 12.59 -6.77 -1.21
CA ARG A 27 11.30 -7.00 -1.85
C ARG A 27 10.61 -8.23 -1.29
N HIS A 28 9.32 -8.10 -0.99
CA HIS A 28 8.48 -9.23 -0.61
C HIS A 28 7.17 -9.26 -1.41
N VAL A 29 6.82 -10.44 -1.91
CA VAL A 29 5.52 -10.74 -2.52
C VAL A 29 4.73 -11.58 -1.52
N LYS A 30 3.48 -11.20 -1.25
CA LYS A 30 2.58 -11.86 -0.30
C LYS A 30 1.25 -12.19 -0.98
N GLY A 31 0.67 -13.33 -0.63
CA GLY A 31 -0.65 -13.78 -1.11
C GLY A 31 -0.60 -15.18 -1.71
N ASP A 32 -1.70 -15.59 -2.33
CA ASP A 32 -1.83 -16.92 -2.93
C ASP A 32 -0.92 -17.08 -4.16
N GLU A 33 0.06 -17.97 -4.07
CA GLU A 33 0.94 -18.32 -5.18
C GLU A 33 0.30 -19.38 -6.10
N PRO A 34 0.56 -19.36 -7.42
CA PRO A 34 1.50 -18.47 -8.13
C PRO A 34 0.91 -17.12 -8.54
N LEU A 35 -0.36 -16.86 -8.23
CA LEU A 35 -1.09 -15.68 -8.73
C LEU A 35 -0.48 -14.37 -8.21
N ALA A 36 -0.06 -14.32 -6.94
CA ALA A 36 0.60 -13.15 -6.35
C ALA A 36 1.86 -12.76 -7.14
N SER A 37 2.72 -13.72 -7.48
CA SER A 37 3.90 -13.48 -8.32
C SER A 37 3.55 -13.01 -9.73
N VAL A 38 2.53 -13.60 -10.36
CA VAL A 38 2.09 -13.19 -11.72
C VAL A 38 1.54 -11.76 -11.72
N LEU A 39 0.74 -11.40 -10.72
CA LEU A 39 0.20 -10.05 -10.55
C LEU A 39 1.32 -9.04 -10.27
N TYR A 40 2.33 -9.44 -9.51
CA TYR A 40 3.49 -8.61 -9.27
C TYR A 40 4.28 -8.33 -10.56
N GLU A 41 4.51 -9.35 -11.40
CA GLU A 41 5.13 -9.15 -12.72
C GLU A 41 4.29 -8.23 -13.63
N ALA A 42 2.96 -8.32 -13.55
CA ALA A 42 2.07 -7.44 -14.28
C ALA A 42 2.16 -5.98 -13.79
N ALA A 43 2.21 -5.76 -12.47
CA ALA A 43 2.40 -4.45 -11.88
C ALA A 43 3.70 -3.80 -12.36
N LYS A 44 4.80 -4.56 -12.41
CA LYS A 44 6.08 -4.06 -12.90
C LYS A 44 6.03 -3.53 -14.33
N LYS A 45 5.26 -4.19 -15.20
CA LYS A 45 5.10 -3.82 -16.61
C LYS A 45 4.21 -2.59 -16.79
N ALA A 46 3.14 -2.49 -16.01
CA ALA A 46 2.14 -1.43 -16.15
C ALA A 46 2.65 -0.06 -15.69
N GLU A 47 3.51 -0.01 -14.68
CA GLU A 47 4.00 1.24 -14.07
C GLU A 47 5.23 1.85 -14.78
N MET A 48 5.53 1.53 -16.06
CA MET A 48 6.67 2.06 -16.87
C MET A 48 7.94 2.35 -16.04
N GLY A 49 8.37 1.35 -15.26
CA GLY A 49 9.43 1.52 -14.28
C GLY A 49 8.89 1.38 -12.87
N SER A 50 8.37 0.20 -12.53
CA SER A 50 8.57 -0.32 -11.18
C SER A 50 10.07 -0.56 -10.95
N TRP A 51 10.76 0.56 -10.84
CA TRP A 51 11.88 0.92 -10.00
C TRP A 51 13.01 -0.10 -10.00
N GLN A 52 14.04 0.19 -10.80
CA GLN A 52 15.30 -0.56 -10.81
C GLN A 52 15.79 -0.77 -9.37
N ASP A 53 16.25 -1.98 -9.07
CA ASP A 53 16.83 -2.26 -7.76
C ASP A 53 17.88 -1.18 -7.40
N GLY A 54 17.83 -0.66 -6.18
CA GLY A 54 18.62 0.51 -5.73
C GLY A 54 17.87 1.85 -5.69
N THR A 55 16.65 1.94 -6.24
CA THR A 55 15.82 3.18 -6.20
C THR A 55 14.82 3.22 -5.05
N PHE A 56 14.50 2.08 -4.44
CA PHE A 56 13.68 1.94 -3.24
C PHE A 56 14.44 1.17 -2.16
N ASN A 57 14.07 1.37 -0.90
CA ASN A 57 14.70 0.71 0.23
C ASN A 57 13.95 -0.57 0.60
N TRP A 58 12.62 -0.50 0.52
CA TRP A 58 11.74 -1.61 0.86
C TRP A 58 10.48 -1.58 0.01
N GLU A 59 10.05 -2.74 -0.46
CA GLU A 59 8.85 -2.92 -1.25
C GLU A 59 8.10 -4.18 -0.79
N VAL A 60 6.80 -4.04 -0.55
CA VAL A 60 5.90 -5.16 -0.30
C VAL A 60 4.72 -5.10 -1.24
N PHE A 61 4.63 -6.11 -2.10
CA PHE A 61 3.46 -6.37 -2.92
C PHE A 61 2.59 -7.42 -2.24
N SER A 62 1.29 -7.15 -2.12
CA SER A 62 0.32 -8.07 -1.52
C SER A 62 -0.85 -8.30 -2.47
N TYR A 63 -1.11 -9.55 -2.85
CA TYR A 63 -2.41 -9.94 -3.39
C TYR A 63 -3.39 -10.13 -2.23
N LEU A 64 -4.47 -9.34 -2.21
CA LEU A 64 -5.42 -9.29 -1.10
C LEU A 64 -6.64 -10.20 -1.30
N GLY A 65 -6.97 -10.51 -2.54
CA GLY A 65 -8.17 -11.27 -2.91
C GLY A 65 -8.78 -10.76 -4.21
N SER A 66 -10.02 -11.16 -4.49
CA SER A 66 -10.72 -10.77 -5.72
C SER A 66 -12.11 -10.24 -5.45
N LEU A 67 -12.50 -9.25 -6.25
CA LEU A 67 -13.87 -8.77 -6.38
C LEU A 67 -14.47 -9.40 -7.63
N THR A 68 -15.78 -9.59 -7.65
CA THR A 68 -16.52 -10.19 -8.77
C THR A 68 -17.71 -9.31 -9.10
N ASP A 69 -17.86 -8.92 -10.37
CA ASP A 69 -19.04 -8.17 -10.82
C ASP A 69 -20.26 -9.09 -11.01
N GLU A 70 -21.43 -8.50 -11.33
CA GLU A 70 -22.66 -9.25 -11.58
C GLU A 70 -22.58 -10.23 -12.76
N LYS A 71 -21.59 -10.04 -13.65
CA LYS A 71 -21.34 -10.91 -14.81
C LYS A 71 -20.30 -11.99 -14.51
N GLY A 72 -19.84 -12.10 -13.26
CA GLY A 72 -18.84 -13.08 -12.85
C GLY A 72 -17.39 -12.72 -13.20
N ARG A 73 -17.14 -11.51 -13.72
CA ARG A 73 -15.81 -11.04 -14.09
C ARG A 73 -15.03 -10.66 -12.85
N LYS A 74 -13.78 -11.12 -12.77
CA LYS A 74 -12.94 -10.88 -11.59
C LYS A 74 -12.07 -9.64 -11.72
N LEU A 75 -11.94 -8.92 -10.62
CA LEU A 75 -10.92 -7.92 -10.38
C LEU A 75 -10.02 -8.39 -9.24
N TYR A 76 -8.75 -8.61 -9.52
CA TYR A 76 -7.76 -8.92 -8.51
C TYR A 76 -7.36 -7.65 -7.79
N VAL A 77 -7.48 -7.66 -6.46
CA VAL A 77 -7.15 -6.54 -5.59
C VAL A 77 -5.76 -6.76 -5.04
N THR A 78 -4.87 -5.80 -5.29
CA THR A 78 -3.48 -5.88 -4.87
C THR A 78 -3.07 -4.58 -4.19
N TYR A 79 -2.07 -4.65 -3.32
CA TYR A 79 -1.60 -3.50 -2.58
C TYR A 79 -0.08 -3.45 -2.58
N LEU A 80 0.45 -2.27 -2.88
CA LEU A 80 1.87 -2.00 -2.97
C LEU A 80 2.27 -0.97 -1.90
N GLU A 81 3.19 -1.37 -1.04
CA GLU A 81 3.82 -0.53 -0.04
C GLU A 81 5.27 -0.34 -0.45
N THR A 82 5.72 0.90 -0.57
CA THR A 82 7.11 1.21 -0.95
C THR A 82 7.68 2.29 -0.07
N ILE A 83 8.91 2.11 0.41
CA ILE A 83 9.68 3.14 1.10
C ILE A 83 10.81 3.60 0.19
N TRP A 84 10.83 4.90 -0.09
CA TRP A 84 11.76 5.57 -1.00
C TRP A 84 12.93 6.21 -0.27
N GLY A 85 14.08 6.18 -0.94
CA GLY A 85 15.26 6.99 -0.61
C GLY A 85 16.03 6.49 0.59
N ALA A 86 17.32 6.20 0.40
CA ALA A 86 18.27 5.83 1.44
C ALA A 86 18.31 6.81 2.64
N SER A 87 17.84 8.05 2.45
CA SER A 87 17.84 9.11 3.47
C SER A 87 16.49 9.78 3.75
N SER A 88 15.46 9.60 2.90
CA SER A 88 14.18 10.34 3.04
C SER A 88 13.01 9.49 3.56
N CYS A 89 13.13 8.16 3.59
CA CYS A 89 12.13 7.23 4.15
C CYS A 89 10.69 7.51 3.67
N ARG A 90 10.50 8.03 2.46
CA ARG A 90 9.17 8.46 2.02
C ARG A 90 8.34 7.22 1.69
N GLY A 91 7.24 7.01 2.40
CA GLY A 91 6.27 5.97 2.06
C GLY A 91 5.45 6.33 0.82
N SER A 92 5.16 5.34 -0.02
CA SER A 92 4.08 5.40 -1.01
C SER A 92 3.24 4.15 -0.92
N TYR A 93 1.92 4.33 -0.95
CA TYR A 93 0.93 3.28 -0.80
C TYR A 93 0.01 3.30 -2.01
N ARG A 94 -0.26 2.14 -2.61
CA ARG A 94 -1.10 2.02 -3.80
C ARG A 94 -2.00 0.80 -3.72
N LEU A 95 -3.29 1.02 -3.92
CA LEU A 95 -4.26 -0.04 -4.16
C LEU A 95 -4.42 -0.20 -5.67
N ILE A 96 -4.08 -1.36 -6.22
CA ILE A 96 -4.00 -1.60 -7.66
C ILE A 96 -4.94 -2.75 -8.02
N PHE A 97 -5.71 -2.55 -9.09
CA PHE A 97 -6.68 -3.52 -9.59
C PHE A 97 -6.24 -4.07 -10.94
N PHE A 98 -6.29 -5.39 -11.06
CA PHE A 98 -6.02 -6.10 -12.32
C PHE A 98 -7.25 -6.88 -12.77
N ASN A 99 -7.47 -6.95 -14.08
CA ASN A 99 -8.47 -7.85 -14.63
C ASN A 99 -7.93 -9.29 -14.77
N GLU A 100 -8.78 -10.20 -15.25
CA GLU A 100 -8.43 -11.62 -15.48
C GLU A 100 -7.32 -11.83 -16.51
N LYS A 101 -7.02 -10.83 -17.35
CA LYS A 101 -5.91 -10.82 -18.31
C LYS A 101 -4.62 -10.27 -17.72
N MET A 102 -4.58 -9.98 -16.42
CA MET A 102 -3.46 -9.36 -15.72
C MET A 102 -3.15 -7.95 -16.23
N GLU A 103 -4.14 -7.25 -16.77
CA GLU A 103 -4.00 -5.85 -17.17
C GLU A 103 -4.43 -4.95 -16.00
N GLN A 104 -3.62 -3.94 -15.68
CA GLN A 104 -4.00 -2.93 -14.70
C GLN A 104 -5.18 -2.14 -15.24
N VAL A 105 -6.27 -2.12 -14.46
CA VAL A 105 -7.51 -1.42 -14.81
C VAL A 105 -7.77 -0.18 -13.96
N GLY A 106 -7.00 0.01 -12.89
CA GLY A 106 -7.13 1.18 -12.04
C GLY A 106 -6.20 1.13 -10.84
N GLN A 107 -5.91 2.29 -10.28
CA GLN A 107 -5.22 2.40 -9.00
C GLN A 107 -5.65 3.62 -8.20
N TYR A 108 -5.59 3.50 -6.88
CA TYR A 108 -5.69 4.61 -5.93
C TYR A 108 -4.35 4.77 -5.20
N SER A 109 -3.89 6.00 -5.04
CA SER A 109 -2.61 6.32 -4.38
C SER A 109 -2.84 6.90 -2.99
N SER A 110 -1.86 6.74 -2.09
CA SER A 110 -1.87 7.29 -0.72
C SER A 110 -3.01 6.77 0.16
N ILE A 111 -3.64 5.66 -0.23
CA ILE A 111 -4.70 5.01 0.53
C ILE A 111 -4.10 3.92 1.41
N GLU A 112 -4.61 3.78 2.64
CA GLU A 112 -4.21 2.70 3.54
C GLU A 112 -4.64 1.32 3.02
N LYS A 113 -4.03 0.27 3.57
CA LYS A 113 -4.26 -1.11 3.15
C LYS A 113 -5.65 -1.59 3.56
N PRO A 114 -6.54 -1.90 2.60
CA PRO A 114 -7.85 -2.42 2.96
C PRO A 114 -7.77 -3.89 3.40
N LYS A 115 -8.84 -4.33 4.07
CA LYS A 115 -9.10 -5.74 4.37
C LYS A 115 -10.40 -6.18 3.73
N PHE A 116 -10.46 -7.42 3.24
CA PHE A 116 -11.74 -8.02 2.88
C PHE A 116 -12.55 -8.30 4.13
N ILE A 117 -13.79 -7.81 4.17
CA ILE A 117 -14.76 -8.05 5.26
C ILE A 117 -15.98 -8.85 4.80
N GLY A 118 -15.99 -9.23 3.52
CA GLY A 118 -17.03 -10.06 2.92
C GLY A 118 -16.85 -10.15 1.41
N PRO A 119 -17.72 -10.92 0.73
CA PRO A 119 -17.75 -10.94 -0.73
C PRO A 119 -17.93 -9.52 -1.27
N ASN A 120 -17.04 -9.09 -2.17
CA ASN A 120 -17.08 -7.76 -2.78
C ASN A 120 -17.01 -6.56 -1.82
N LYS A 121 -16.59 -6.76 -0.56
CA LYS A 121 -16.53 -5.71 0.45
C LYS A 121 -15.12 -5.54 1.01
N LEU A 122 -14.66 -4.29 0.99
CA LEU A 122 -13.39 -3.87 1.57
C LEU A 122 -13.66 -2.92 2.74
N ALA A 123 -12.89 -3.09 3.82
CA ALA A 123 -12.80 -2.17 4.93
C ALA A 123 -11.51 -1.38 4.82
N PHE A 124 -11.62 -0.05 4.82
CA PHE A 124 -10.52 0.90 4.75
C PHE A 124 -10.30 1.50 6.14
N PRO A 125 -9.17 1.19 6.79
CA PRO A 125 -8.72 1.99 7.93
C PRO A 125 -8.29 3.38 7.44
N TYR A 126 -8.40 4.38 8.32
CA TYR A 126 -7.93 5.73 8.04
C TYR A 126 -7.58 6.45 9.33
N GLU A 127 -6.28 6.54 9.65
CA GLU A 127 -5.80 7.20 10.87
C GLU A 127 -6.61 6.81 12.13
N ASP A 128 -7.22 7.79 12.79
CA ASP A 128 -8.08 7.62 13.97
C ASP A 128 -9.59 7.68 13.64
N GLU A 129 -9.95 7.71 12.35
CA GLU A 129 -11.33 7.79 11.87
C GLU A 129 -12.03 6.42 11.88
N PRO A 130 -13.37 6.38 11.92
CA PRO A 130 -14.12 5.15 11.75
C PRO A 130 -13.77 4.43 10.43
N ILE A 131 -13.67 3.10 10.51
CA ILE A 131 -13.43 2.25 9.35
C ILE A 131 -14.50 2.53 8.28
N THR A 132 -14.06 2.87 7.07
CA THR A 132 -14.95 3.02 5.92
C THR A 132 -15.16 1.66 5.25
N GLU A 133 -16.40 1.20 5.17
CA GLU A 133 -16.76 0.03 4.38
C GLU A 133 -17.16 0.43 2.97
N TRP A 134 -16.58 -0.23 1.98
CA TRP A 134 -16.89 -0.03 0.58
C TRP A 134 -17.28 -1.35 -0.08
N GLU A 135 -18.37 -1.32 -0.84
CA GLU A 135 -18.88 -2.44 -1.60
C GLU A 135 -18.68 -2.21 -3.10
N PHE A 136 -18.04 -3.18 -3.75
CA PHE A 136 -17.82 -3.15 -5.19
C PHE A 136 -19.11 -3.47 -5.94
N LYS A 137 -19.66 -2.45 -6.60
CA LYS A 137 -20.88 -2.55 -7.42
C LYS A 137 -20.59 -2.73 -8.92
N GLY A 138 -19.50 -3.41 -9.27
CA GLY A 138 -19.14 -3.69 -10.66
C GLY A 138 -18.35 -2.60 -11.38
N LYS A 139 -18.09 -1.44 -10.76
CA LYS A 139 -17.21 -0.40 -11.33
C LYS A 139 -16.36 0.26 -10.25
N LEU A 140 -15.08 0.51 -10.56
CA LEU A 140 -14.21 1.33 -9.72
C LEU A 140 -14.68 2.79 -9.80
N PRO A 141 -15.01 3.44 -8.68
CA PRO A 141 -15.44 4.82 -8.71
C PRO A 141 -14.29 5.74 -9.11
N SER A 142 -14.58 6.86 -9.79
CA SER A 142 -13.54 7.86 -10.13
C SER A 142 -12.92 8.48 -8.88
N CYS A 143 -13.69 8.50 -7.79
CA CYS A 143 -13.29 8.94 -6.47
C CYS A 143 -13.70 7.84 -5.47
N LEU A 144 -12.75 7.25 -4.78
CA LEU A 144 -13.01 6.33 -3.68
C LEU A 144 -13.03 7.14 -2.38
N GLU A 145 -14.23 7.33 -1.83
CA GLU A 145 -14.44 8.05 -0.57
C GLU A 145 -14.02 7.17 0.62
N VAL A 146 -13.11 7.67 1.45
CA VAL A 146 -12.67 7.05 2.72
C VAL A 146 -12.56 8.15 3.76
N ALA A 147 -13.36 8.07 4.84
CA ALA A 147 -13.39 9.06 5.92
C ALA A 147 -13.46 10.52 5.41
N ASP A 148 -14.41 10.78 4.49
CA ASP A 148 -14.64 12.08 3.82
C ASP A 148 -13.53 12.57 2.88
N ASP A 149 -12.45 11.79 2.70
CA ASP A 149 -11.41 12.06 1.70
C ASP A 149 -11.62 11.28 0.40
N CYS A 150 -11.41 12.01 -0.70
CA CYS A 150 -11.56 11.49 -2.04
C CYS A 150 -10.22 10.99 -2.61
N PHE A 151 -10.09 9.67 -2.80
CA PHE A 151 -8.95 9.07 -3.48
C PHE A 151 -9.24 8.92 -4.98
N GLU A 152 -8.55 9.71 -5.80
CA GLU A 152 -8.76 9.70 -7.26
C GLU A 152 -8.28 8.42 -7.94
N LEU A 153 -9.10 7.90 -8.84
CA LEU A 153 -8.76 6.77 -9.70
C LEU A 153 -7.77 7.19 -10.78
N LYS A 154 -6.57 6.60 -10.74
CA LYS A 154 -5.53 6.79 -11.77
C LYS A 154 -5.43 5.57 -12.67
N ASN A 155 -4.92 5.78 -13.89
CA ASN A 155 -4.75 4.74 -14.92
C ASN A 155 -6.01 3.91 -15.17
N GLY A 156 -7.18 4.52 -14.92
CA GLY A 156 -8.48 3.90 -15.13
C GLY A 156 -8.76 3.78 -16.62
N LYS A 157 -8.39 2.66 -17.24
CA LYS A 157 -9.19 2.14 -18.36
C LYS A 157 -10.49 1.68 -17.73
N SER A 158 -11.66 2.01 -18.29
CA SER A 158 -12.94 1.54 -17.74
C SER A 158 -12.77 0.04 -17.44
N ALA A 159 -12.85 -0.35 -16.15
CA ALA A 159 -12.25 -1.61 -15.70
C ALA A 159 -12.83 -2.85 -16.39
N LEU A 160 -13.90 -2.62 -17.15
CA LEU A 160 -14.74 -3.58 -17.81
C LEU A 160 -15.23 -3.12 -19.19
N GLY A 161 -14.58 -2.12 -19.82
CA GLY A 161 -14.83 -1.74 -21.22
C GLY A 161 -16.25 -1.29 -21.52
N TYR A 162 -16.50 0.00 -21.39
CA TYR A 162 -17.21 0.75 -22.43
C TYR A 162 -16.25 1.83 -22.92
#